data_AF-A0A3N8LRC7-F1
#
_entry.id   AF-A0A3N8LRC7-F1
#
_cell.length_a   1.000
_cell.length_b   1.000
_cell.length_c   1.000
_cell.angle_alpha   90.00
_cell.angle_beta   90.00
_cell.angle_gamma   90.00
#
_symmetry.space_group_name_H-M   'P 1'
#
loop_
_entity.id
_entity.type
_entity.pdbx_description
1 polymer ?
#
loop_
_entity_poly.entity_id
_entity_poly.type
_entity_poly.pdbx_seq_one_letter_code
_entity_poly.pdbx_strand_id
1 'polypeptide(L)'
;MNHSNPTPMQSAMRRDQRPPAHTDDSYHAPKRLKTATRCTTCGASYDEGRWTWHAAPDDAKALQCPACKRTEDRAPAGELILSGAYVDRCRADILALLNHQADDETRTHPLERIMEIDDGNASMTVRTTGVHMLRRLGKAMLRAHHGKLTLHYPDGEGMLRAEWKRAEA
;
A
#
# COMPACT_ATOMS: atom_id res chain seq x y z
N MET A 1 38.06 -25.59 -30.14
CA MET A 1 37.29 -26.09 -28.99
C MET A 1 37.48 -25.10 -27.84
N ASN A 2 36.46 -24.34 -27.50
CA ASN A 2 35.99 -24.08 -26.15
C ASN A 2 35.05 -22.88 -26.15
N HIS A 3 33.85 -23.17 -25.67
CA HIS A 3 32.64 -22.38 -25.77
C HIS A 3 32.61 -21.24 -24.76
N SER A 4 31.89 -20.21 -25.17
CA SER A 4 31.40 -19.07 -24.42
C SER A 4 30.81 -19.42 -23.06
N ASN A 5 30.96 -18.52 -22.09
CA ASN A 5 29.80 -18.04 -21.32
C ASN A 5 30.10 -16.67 -20.69
N PRO A 6 29.18 -15.70 -20.82
CA PRO A 6 28.77 -15.01 -19.61
C PRO A 6 27.25 -15.08 -19.45
N THR A 7 26.84 -15.53 -18.27
CA THR A 7 25.49 -15.39 -17.74
C THR A 7 25.07 -13.92 -17.71
N PRO A 8 23.82 -13.60 -18.04
CA PRO A 8 23.10 -12.67 -17.18
C PRO A 8 21.70 -13.18 -16.89
N MET A 9 21.38 -13.40 -15.63
CA MET A 9 20.00 -13.51 -15.19
C MET A 9 19.73 -12.38 -14.19
N GLN A 10 19.53 -11.19 -14.72
CA GLN A 10 18.77 -10.14 -14.04
C GLN A 10 17.41 -10.10 -14.72
N SER A 11 16.39 -10.63 -14.07
CA SER A 11 15.00 -10.52 -14.52
C SER A 11 14.64 -9.04 -14.63
N ALA A 12 14.63 -8.54 -15.86
CA ALA A 12 14.23 -7.18 -16.18
C ALA A 12 12.72 -7.03 -15.92
N MET A 13 12.35 -6.31 -14.85
CA MET A 13 11.01 -5.75 -14.72
C MET A 13 10.71 -4.91 -15.98
N ARG A 14 9.52 -5.09 -16.58
CA ARG A 14 9.13 -4.34 -17.78
C ARG A 14 9.10 -2.83 -17.47
N ARG A 15 9.45 -2.01 -18.46
CA ARG A 15 9.69 -0.56 -18.33
C ARG A 15 8.47 0.24 -17.85
N ASP A 16 7.28 -0.30 -18.07
CA ASP A 16 5.96 0.16 -17.62
C ASP A 16 5.66 -0.11 -16.13
N GLN A 17 6.45 -0.97 -15.47
CA GLN A 17 6.35 -1.25 -14.02
C GLN A 17 7.29 -0.39 -13.18
N ARG A 18 8.09 0.47 -13.82
CA ARG A 18 9.05 1.33 -13.11
C ARG A 18 8.28 2.50 -12.50
N PRO A 19 8.32 2.69 -11.17
CA PRO A 19 7.65 3.83 -10.55
C PRO A 19 8.19 5.14 -11.16
N PRO A 20 7.33 6.11 -11.49
CA PRO A 20 7.80 7.47 -11.74
C PRO A 20 8.56 7.99 -10.51
N ALA A 21 9.50 8.90 -10.73
CA ALA A 21 10.21 9.58 -9.66
C ALA A 21 9.19 10.31 -8.77
N HIS A 22 9.22 9.98 -7.47
CA HIS A 22 8.51 10.60 -6.35
C HIS A 22 7.42 11.62 -6.75
N THR A 23 6.17 11.15 -6.87
CA THR A 23 5.02 12.06 -6.79
C THR A 23 5.07 12.75 -5.43
N ASP A 24 5.21 14.07 -5.42
CA ASP A 24 5.20 14.90 -4.22
C ASP A 24 3.84 14.77 -3.54
N ASP A 25 3.75 13.83 -2.62
CA ASP A 25 2.52 13.58 -1.88
C ASP A 25 2.48 14.52 -0.67
N SER A 26 1.53 15.47 -0.69
CA SER A 26 1.30 16.48 0.36
C SER A 26 1.08 15.92 1.76
N TYR A 27 0.86 14.60 1.89
CA TYR A 27 0.75 13.92 3.18
C TYR A 27 2.10 13.39 3.71
N HIS A 28 3.21 13.53 2.98
CA HIS A 28 4.52 13.24 3.55
C HIS A 28 4.81 14.18 4.74
N ALA A 29 5.28 13.58 5.85
CA ALA A 29 5.70 14.36 7.01
C ALA A 29 6.78 15.38 6.59
N PRO A 30 6.74 16.63 7.12
CA PRO A 30 7.72 17.65 6.78
C PRO A 30 9.15 17.12 7.00
N LYS A 31 10.10 17.58 6.18
CA LYS A 31 11.53 17.20 6.25
C LYS A 31 12.06 17.41 7.68
N ARG A 32 12.00 16.33 8.47
CA ARG A 32 12.52 16.13 9.84
C ARG A 32 11.81 16.94 10.93
N LEU A 33 10.90 16.30 11.66
CA LEU A 33 10.48 16.79 12.97
C LEU A 33 11.68 16.68 13.93
N LYS A 34 12.08 17.80 14.54
CA LYS A 34 13.26 17.89 15.43
C LYS A 34 13.03 17.32 16.82
N THR A 35 11.80 16.95 17.16
CA THR A 35 11.39 16.54 18.50
C THR A 35 10.61 15.23 18.39
N ALA A 36 10.80 14.34 19.37
CA ALA A 36 9.98 13.15 19.52
C ALA A 36 8.49 13.54 19.47
N THR A 37 7.72 12.83 18.66
CA THR A 37 6.33 13.20 18.36
C THR A 37 5.45 11.95 18.46
N ARG A 38 4.22 12.09 18.95
CA ARG A 38 3.24 11.02 19.07
C ARG A 38 1.94 11.39 18.38
N CYS A 39 1.38 10.42 17.65
CA CYS A 39 0.09 10.55 17.00
C CYS A 39 -1.04 10.62 18.03
N THR A 40 -1.83 11.69 17.96
CA THR A 40 -3.02 11.90 18.79
C THR A 40 -4.12 10.87 18.54
N THR A 41 -4.18 10.29 17.34
CA THR A 41 -5.25 9.36 16.95
C THR A 41 -4.89 7.89 17.19
N CYS A 42 -3.74 7.44 16.70
CA CYS A 42 -3.35 6.01 16.75
C CYS A 42 -2.20 5.72 17.71
N GLY A 43 -1.58 6.74 18.32
CA GLY A 43 -0.48 6.55 19.26
C GLY A 43 0.89 6.23 18.65
N ALA A 44 0.99 6.04 17.32
CA ALA A 44 2.29 5.87 16.65
C ALA A 44 3.24 7.02 16.97
N SER A 45 4.52 6.73 17.18
CA SER A 45 5.55 7.70 17.51
C SER A 45 6.42 8.03 16.28
N TYR A 46 7.00 9.22 16.24
CA TYR A 46 8.00 9.62 15.26
C TYR A 46 9.35 9.69 15.94
N ASP A 47 10.27 8.87 15.47
CA ASP A 47 11.63 8.75 15.97
C ASP A 47 12.62 8.66 14.80
N GLU A 48 13.74 9.37 14.90
CA GLU A 48 14.83 9.41 13.90
C GLU A 48 14.41 9.53 12.42
N GLY A 49 13.30 10.21 12.12
CA GLY A 49 12.84 10.39 10.75
C GLY A 49 11.76 9.39 10.28
N ARG A 50 11.33 8.47 11.15
CA ARG A 50 10.38 7.39 10.82
C ARG A 50 9.25 7.33 11.82
N TRP A 51 8.07 6.92 11.36
CA TRP A 51 6.97 6.58 12.26
C TRP A 51 7.10 5.12 12.69
N THR A 52 6.97 4.85 13.99
CA THR A 52 7.09 3.53 14.61
C THR A 52 5.98 3.30 15.64
N TRP A 53 5.87 2.07 16.13
CA TRP A 53 5.01 1.74 17.29
C TRP A 53 5.77 1.77 18.62
N HIS A 54 7.03 2.20 18.64
CA HIS A 54 7.80 2.30 19.87
C HIS A 54 7.19 3.36 20.79
N ALA A 55 7.39 3.18 22.09
CA ALA A 55 6.96 4.17 23.08
C ALA A 55 7.62 5.52 22.78
N ALA A 56 6.80 6.57 22.73
CA ALA A 56 7.32 7.93 22.71
C ALA A 56 7.66 8.35 24.15
N PRO A 57 8.66 9.24 24.34
CA PRO A 57 8.87 9.93 25.60
C PRO A 57 7.60 10.64 26.10
N ASP A 58 7.48 10.83 27.41
CA ASP A 58 6.31 11.49 28.02
C ASP A 58 6.15 12.96 27.56
N ASP A 59 7.25 13.61 27.19
CA ASP A 59 7.30 14.98 26.67
C ASP A 59 7.16 15.06 25.13
N ALA A 60 6.85 13.95 24.47
CA ALA A 60 6.67 13.92 23.03
C ALA A 60 5.52 14.84 22.58
N LYS A 61 5.76 15.61 21.53
CA LYS A 61 4.75 16.51 20.97
C LYS A 61 3.58 15.72 20.39
N ALA A 62 2.38 16.23 20.57
CA ALA A 62 1.17 15.68 19.98
C ALA A 62 1.02 16.17 18.53
N LEU A 63 1.02 15.27 17.55
CA LEU A 63 0.79 15.57 16.14
C LEU A 63 0.21 14.36 15.43
N GLN A 64 -0.89 14.54 14.69
CA GLN A 64 -1.50 13.47 13.90
C GLN A 64 -0.57 12.96 12.78
N CYS A 65 -0.47 11.64 12.67
CA CYS A 65 0.37 11.03 11.65
C CYS A 65 -0.27 11.11 10.25
N PRO A 66 0.54 11.02 9.18
CA PRO A 66 0.05 11.03 7.80
C PRO A 66 -1.09 10.06 7.49
N ALA A 67 -1.00 8.82 8.00
CA ALA A 67 -2.02 7.81 7.74
C ALA A 67 -3.36 8.16 8.38
N CYS A 68 -3.35 8.59 9.65
CA CYS A 68 -4.56 9.07 10.32
C CYS A 68 -5.14 10.31 9.64
N LYS A 69 -4.29 11.22 9.17
CA LYS A 69 -4.74 12.41 8.43
C LYS A 69 -5.42 12.03 7.12
N ARG A 70 -4.84 11.13 6.32
CA ARG A 70 -5.50 10.62 5.10
C ARG A 70 -6.85 9.96 5.36
N THR A 71 -6.94 9.18 6.45
CA THR A 71 -8.19 8.53 6.84
C THR A 71 -9.28 9.54 7.19
N GLU A 72 -8.92 10.59 7.93
CA GLU A 72 -9.84 11.68 8.27
C GLU A 72 -10.28 12.47 7.02
N ASP A 73 -9.33 12.83 6.17
CA ASP A 73 -9.56 13.60 4.94
C ASP A 73 -10.19 12.76 3.81
N ARG A 74 -10.37 11.44 4.00
CA ARG A 74 -10.77 10.46 2.98
C ARG A 74 -9.94 10.56 1.69
N ALA A 75 -8.63 10.77 1.85
CA ALA A 75 -7.68 10.99 0.75
C ALA A 75 -6.71 9.78 0.62
N PRO A 76 -7.09 8.69 -0.07
CA PRO A 76 -6.25 7.51 -0.22
C PRO A 76 -4.92 7.82 -0.92
N ALA A 77 -3.86 7.12 -0.50
CA ALA A 77 -2.61 7.04 -1.26
C ALA A 77 -2.71 6.03 -2.41
N GLY A 78 -3.61 5.05 -2.28
CA GLY A 78 -3.84 4.11 -3.35
C GLY A 78 -5.18 3.39 -3.24
N GLU A 79 -5.65 2.93 -4.39
CA GLU A 79 -6.94 2.27 -4.57
C GLU A 79 -6.78 0.99 -5.39
N LEU A 80 -7.23 -0.14 -4.86
CA LEU A 80 -7.20 -1.45 -5.53
C LEU A 80 -8.63 -1.89 -5.81
N ILE A 81 -8.96 -2.00 -7.10
CA ILE A 81 -10.27 -2.44 -7.56
C ILE A 81 -10.17 -3.91 -7.98
N LEU A 82 -10.94 -4.76 -7.32
CA LEU A 82 -11.07 -6.18 -7.60
C LEU A 82 -12.45 -6.42 -8.22
N SER A 83 -12.49 -7.01 -9.42
CA SER A 83 -13.76 -7.22 -10.13
C SER A 83 -13.80 -8.52 -10.94
N GLY A 84 -15.02 -8.94 -11.26
CA GLY A 84 -15.32 -10.14 -12.04
C GLY A 84 -15.87 -11.29 -11.19
N ALA A 85 -16.52 -12.25 -11.85
CA ALA A 85 -17.24 -13.36 -11.19
C ALA A 85 -16.38 -14.19 -10.23
N TYR A 86 -15.06 -14.27 -10.47
CA TYR A 86 -14.13 -14.91 -9.54
C TYR A 86 -14.13 -14.22 -8.16
N VAL A 87 -14.15 -12.89 -8.12
CA VAL A 87 -14.16 -12.13 -6.86
C VAL A 87 -15.43 -12.42 -6.08
N ASP A 88 -16.57 -12.49 -6.77
CA ASP A 88 -17.86 -12.79 -6.13
C ASP A 88 -17.87 -14.18 -5.48
N ARG A 89 -17.31 -15.18 -6.18
CA ARG A 89 -17.20 -16.55 -5.67
C ARG A 89 -16.21 -16.70 -4.51
N CYS A 90 -15.08 -15.97 -4.56
CA CYS A 90 -13.99 -16.10 -3.60
C CYS A 90 -13.92 -14.93 -2.60
N ARG A 91 -15.03 -14.20 -2.41
CA ARG A 91 -15.07 -12.92 -1.68
C ARG A 91 -14.51 -13.03 -0.26
N ALA A 92 -14.96 -14.01 0.51
CA ALA A 92 -14.53 -14.21 1.89
C ALA A 92 -13.02 -14.50 1.99
N ASP A 93 -12.49 -15.36 1.11
CA ASP A 93 -11.06 -15.70 1.09
C ASP A 93 -10.19 -14.50 0.71
N ILE A 94 -10.66 -13.70 -0.26
CA ILE A 94 -9.99 -12.47 -0.68
C ILE A 94 -9.96 -11.47 0.49
N LEU A 95 -11.09 -11.24 1.17
CA LEU A 95 -11.15 -10.35 2.33
C LEU A 95 -10.20 -10.82 3.44
N ALA A 96 -10.16 -12.12 3.73
CA ALA A 96 -9.26 -12.67 4.74
C ALA A 96 -7.78 -12.45 4.37
N LEU A 97 -7.41 -12.70 3.11
CA LEU A 97 -6.05 -12.46 2.61
C LEU A 97 -5.66 -10.99 2.73
N LEU A 98 -6.53 -10.07 2.30
CA LEU A 98 -6.24 -8.64 2.30
C LEU A 98 -6.05 -8.11 3.73
N ASN A 99 -6.94 -8.48 4.64
CA ASN A 99 -6.84 -8.08 6.05
C ASN A 99 -5.57 -8.66 6.70
N HIS A 100 -5.26 -9.95 6.49
CA HIS A 100 -4.03 -10.54 7.02
C HIS A 100 -2.78 -9.82 6.50
N GLN A 101 -2.72 -9.51 5.21
CA GLN A 101 -1.58 -8.78 4.65
C GLN A 101 -1.49 -7.36 5.20
N ALA A 102 -2.64 -6.72 5.44
CA ALA A 102 -2.67 -5.38 6.01
C ALA A 102 -2.21 -5.37 7.47
N ASP A 103 -2.72 -6.28 8.30
CA ASP A 103 -2.35 -6.41 9.71
C ASP A 103 -0.86 -6.66 9.87
N ASP A 104 -0.30 -7.58 9.09
CA ASP A 104 1.13 -7.87 9.09
C ASP A 104 1.98 -6.64 8.73
N GLU A 105 1.57 -5.88 7.72
CA GLU A 105 2.30 -4.68 7.28
C GLU A 105 2.18 -3.56 8.30
N THR A 106 0.97 -3.31 8.80
CA THR A 106 0.68 -2.27 9.77
C THR A 106 1.47 -2.50 11.05
N ARG A 107 1.67 -3.75 11.50
CA ARG A 107 2.48 -4.08 12.70
C ARG A 107 3.91 -3.57 12.64
N THR A 108 4.51 -3.43 11.46
CA THR A 108 5.88 -2.93 11.29
C THR A 108 5.93 -1.51 10.72
N HIS A 109 4.93 -1.14 9.92
CA HIS A 109 4.89 0.12 9.20
C HIS A 109 3.61 0.87 9.57
N PRO A 110 3.64 1.73 10.61
CA PRO A 110 2.45 2.39 11.11
C PRO A 110 1.71 3.24 10.07
N LEU A 111 2.36 3.67 8.99
CA LEU A 111 1.71 4.48 7.96
C LEU A 111 1.07 3.67 6.83
N GLU A 112 1.37 2.38 6.75
CA GLU A 112 0.86 1.50 5.70
C GLU A 112 -0.34 0.74 6.26
N ARG A 113 -1.55 1.20 5.92
CA ARG A 113 -2.83 0.66 6.41
C ARG A 113 -3.84 0.52 5.28
N ILE A 114 -4.75 -0.43 5.43
CA ILE A 114 -6.05 -0.35 4.77
C ILE A 114 -6.83 0.76 5.48
N MET A 115 -7.30 1.72 4.69
CA MET A 115 -8.17 2.79 5.14
C MET A 115 -9.62 2.34 5.14
N GLU A 116 -10.02 1.61 4.09
CA GLU A 116 -11.38 1.14 3.90
C GLU A 116 -11.40 -0.04 2.91
N ILE A 117 -12.36 -0.95 3.09
CA ILE A 117 -12.74 -1.94 2.10
C ILE A 117 -14.23 -1.75 1.81
N ASP A 118 -14.55 -1.33 0.60
CA ASP A 118 -15.90 -1.26 0.08
C ASP A 118 -16.22 -2.57 -0.63
N ASP A 119 -16.96 -3.44 0.06
CA ASP A 119 -17.31 -4.80 -0.37
C ASP A 119 -18.60 -4.82 -1.21
N GLY A 120 -18.68 -3.96 -2.24
CA GLY A 120 -19.86 -3.82 -3.09
C GLY A 120 -20.21 -5.07 -3.92
N ASN A 121 -21.46 -5.16 -4.35
CA ASN A 121 -22.00 -6.34 -5.07
C ASN A 121 -21.30 -6.62 -6.41
N ALA A 122 -20.83 -5.60 -7.13
CA ALA A 122 -20.22 -5.76 -8.46
C ALA A 122 -18.67 -5.77 -8.44
N SER A 123 -18.08 -5.19 -7.40
CA SER A 123 -16.63 -5.09 -7.24
C SER A 123 -16.29 -4.81 -5.78
N MET A 124 -15.11 -5.25 -5.36
CA MET A 124 -14.52 -4.90 -4.08
C MET A 124 -13.44 -3.84 -4.29
N THR A 125 -13.54 -2.73 -3.57
CA THR A 125 -12.58 -1.61 -3.65
C THR A 125 -11.84 -1.45 -2.33
N VAL A 126 -10.52 -1.54 -2.37
CA VAL A 126 -9.66 -1.37 -1.18
C VAL A 126 -8.92 -0.05 -1.29
N ARG A 127 -9.11 0.83 -0.31
CA ARG A 127 -8.42 2.12 -0.20
C ARG A 127 -7.33 2.03 0.85
N THR A 128 -6.16 2.58 0.58
CA THR A 128 -4.96 2.43 1.43
C THR A 128 -4.33 3.78 1.74
N THR A 129 -3.71 3.89 2.91
CA THR A 129 -3.01 5.12 3.35
C THR A 129 -1.58 5.23 2.82
N GLY A 130 -1.07 4.18 2.15
CA GLY A 130 0.26 4.17 1.55
C GLY A 130 0.33 3.32 0.29
N VAL A 131 1.16 3.76 -0.67
CA VAL A 131 1.35 3.08 -1.96
C VAL A 131 2.05 1.73 -1.80
N HIS A 132 2.80 1.53 -0.71
CA HIS A 132 3.47 0.27 -0.44
C HIS A 132 2.44 -0.80 -0.05
N MET A 133 1.49 -0.46 0.84
CA MET A 133 0.36 -1.30 1.19
C MET A 133 -0.38 -1.75 -0.06
N LEU A 134 -0.76 -0.83 -0.94
CA LEU A 134 -1.46 -1.18 -2.19
C LEU A 134 -0.70 -2.22 -3.02
N ARG A 135 0.61 -2.00 -3.21
CA ARG A 135 1.47 -2.92 -3.95
C ARG A 135 1.61 -4.27 -3.26
N ARG A 136 1.65 -4.29 -1.93
CA ARG A 136 1.68 -5.53 -1.14
C ARG A 136 0.40 -6.34 -1.35
N LEU A 137 -0.76 -5.70 -1.22
CA LEU A 137 -2.07 -6.32 -1.45
C LEU A 137 -2.20 -6.85 -2.89
N GLY A 138 -1.86 -6.04 -3.90
CA GLY A 138 -1.90 -6.47 -5.29
C GLY A 138 -0.97 -7.66 -5.60
N LYS A 139 0.24 -7.68 -5.01
CA LYS A 139 1.15 -8.84 -5.13
C LYS A 139 0.59 -10.08 -4.44
N ALA A 140 -0.06 -9.93 -3.29
CA ALA A 140 -0.70 -11.04 -2.59
C ALA A 140 -1.82 -11.64 -3.44
N MET A 141 -2.64 -10.80 -4.07
CA MET A 141 -3.69 -11.25 -5.01
C MET A 141 -3.11 -12.07 -6.17
N LEU A 142 -2.03 -11.59 -6.81
CA LEU A 142 -1.36 -12.34 -7.88
C LEU A 142 -0.81 -13.69 -7.42
N ARG A 143 -0.29 -13.77 -6.19
CA ARG A 143 0.30 -14.99 -5.63
C ARG A 143 -0.75 -16.03 -5.24
N ALA A 144 -1.80 -15.60 -4.55
CA ALA A 144 -2.80 -16.49 -3.96
C ALA A 144 -3.95 -16.83 -4.92
N HIS A 145 -4.35 -15.88 -5.76
CA HIS A 145 -5.54 -16.02 -6.61
C HIS A 145 -5.24 -15.95 -8.11
N HIS A 146 -3.97 -15.82 -8.50
CA HIS A 146 -3.53 -15.68 -9.89
C HIS A 146 -4.15 -14.45 -10.58
N GLY A 147 -4.34 -14.45 -11.90
CA GLY A 147 -4.96 -13.33 -12.62
C GLY A 147 -3.98 -12.24 -13.06
N LYS A 148 -4.52 -11.08 -13.42
CA LYS A 148 -3.78 -9.93 -13.99
C LYS A 148 -3.99 -8.70 -13.12
N LEU A 149 -2.89 -8.10 -12.70
CA LEU A 149 -2.86 -6.81 -12.00
C LEU A 149 -2.34 -5.73 -12.96
N THR A 150 -3.09 -4.64 -13.09
CA THR A 150 -2.70 -3.45 -13.87
C THR A 150 -2.52 -2.29 -12.91
N LEU A 151 -1.41 -1.57 -13.01
CA LEU A 151 -1.14 -0.37 -12.22
C LEU A 151 -1.30 0.86 -13.11
N HIS A 152 -2.06 1.83 -12.62
CA HIS A 152 -2.30 3.12 -13.26
C HIS A 152 -1.69 4.20 -12.37
N TYR A 153 -0.86 5.05 -12.97
CA TYR A 153 -0.30 6.24 -12.36
C TYR A 153 -1.03 7.44 -12.98
N PRO A 154 -2.09 7.96 -12.34
CA PRO A 154 -2.76 9.14 -12.83
C PRO A 154 -1.79 10.31 -12.75
N ASP A 155 -1.66 11.07 -13.83
CA ASP A 155 -0.81 12.25 -13.86
C ASP A 155 -1.36 13.29 -12.86
N GLY A 156 -0.55 13.68 -11.89
CA GLY A 156 -0.84 14.79 -10.97
C GLY A 156 -1.65 14.47 -9.71
N GLU A 157 -2.25 13.27 -9.56
CA GLU A 157 -3.18 13.00 -8.42
C GLU A 157 -2.53 12.43 -7.15
N GLY A 158 -1.22 12.16 -7.14
CA GLY A 158 -0.53 11.65 -5.94
C GLY A 158 -1.03 10.28 -5.43
N MET A 159 -1.96 9.64 -6.14
CA MET A 159 -2.61 8.37 -5.76
C MET A 159 -2.30 7.28 -6.78
N LEU A 160 -1.92 6.09 -6.31
CA LEU A 160 -1.71 4.91 -7.17
C LEU A 160 -3.02 4.12 -7.32
N ARG A 161 -3.50 3.88 -8.54
CA ARG A 161 -4.65 3.00 -8.77
C ARG A 161 -4.20 1.65 -9.32
N ALA A 162 -4.82 0.58 -8.83
CA ALA A 162 -4.56 -0.78 -9.26
C ALA A 162 -5.89 -1.47 -9.61
N GLU A 163 -5.91 -2.21 -10.72
CA GLU A 163 -7.02 -3.08 -11.09
C GLU A 163 -6.54 -4.52 -11.12
N TRP A 164 -7.25 -5.42 -10.44
CA TRP A 164 -7.02 -6.86 -10.54
C TRP A 164 -8.26 -7.53 -11.13
N LYS A 165 -8.03 -8.38 -12.13
CA LYS A 165 -9.05 -9.18 -12.79
C LYS A 165 -8.50 -10.57 -13.08
N ARG A 166 -9.36 -11.57 -12.98
CA ARG A 166 -9.07 -12.95 -13.42
C ARG A 166 -10.17 -13.42 -14.35
N ALA A 167 -9.78 -13.89 -15.53
CA ALA A 167 -10.69 -14.61 -16.41
C ALA A 167 -11.05 -15.95 -15.75
N GLU A 168 -12.32 -16.33 -15.85
CA GLU A 168 -12.72 -17.69 -15.49
C GLU A 168 -12.08 -18.67 -16.49
N ALA A 169 -11.59 -19.79 -15.96
CA ALA A 169 -11.09 -20.91 -16.75
C ALA A 169 -12.15 -21.99 -16.77
#